data_AF-A0A447N4T7-F1
#
_entry.id   AF-A0A447N4T7-F1
#
_cell.length_a   1.000
_cell.length_b   1.000
_cell.length_c   1.000
_cell.angle_alpha   90.00
_cell.angle_beta   90.00
_cell.angle_gamma   90.00
#
_symmetry.space_group_name_H-M   'P 1'
#
loop_
_entity.id
_entity.type
_entity.pdbx_description
1 polymer ?
#
loop_
_entity_poly.entity_id
_entity_poly.type
_entity_poly.pdbx_seq_one_letter_code
_entity_poly.pdbx_strand_id
1 'polypeptide(L)'
;MIEADAGEIIATFGQFVIGDSLAVGFVVFSIVTVVQFIVITKGSERVAEVAARFSLDGMPGKQMSIDADLKAGIIDADAARRTAKRTGKGKPALRFL
;
A
#
# COMPACT_ATOMS: atom_id res chain seq x y z
N MET A 1 -16.64 -18.38 -16.31
CA MET A 1 -15.91 -19.41 -17.08
C MET A 1 -14.43 -19.08 -16.95
N ILE A 2 -13.83 -19.46 -15.81
CA ILE A 2 -12.40 -19.24 -15.52
C ILE A 2 -11.80 -20.48 -14.83
N GLU A 3 -12.61 -21.28 -14.14
CA GLU A 3 -12.18 -22.52 -13.48
C GLU A 3 -11.65 -23.63 -14.40
N ALA A 4 -12.12 -23.74 -15.64
CA ALA A 4 -11.76 -24.87 -16.50
C ALA A 4 -10.34 -24.79 -17.08
N ASP A 5 -9.84 -23.58 -17.37
CA ASP A 5 -8.57 -23.37 -18.08
C ASP A 5 -7.36 -23.37 -17.12
N ALA A 6 -7.49 -22.67 -15.98
CA ALA A 6 -6.40 -22.60 -15.00
C ALA A 6 -6.15 -23.94 -14.29
N GLY A 7 -7.21 -24.72 -14.04
CA GLY A 7 -7.10 -26.03 -13.38
C GLY A 7 -6.35 -27.05 -14.24
N GLU A 8 -6.60 -27.06 -15.55
CA GLU A 8 -5.94 -27.97 -16.50
C GLU A 8 -4.45 -27.66 -16.65
N ILE A 9 -4.08 -26.37 -16.64
CA ILE A 9 -2.68 -25.93 -16.65
C ILE A 9 -1.97 -26.40 -15.37
N ILE A 10 -2.57 -26.18 -14.19
CA ILE A 10 -1.95 -26.56 -12.91
C ILE A 10 -1.78 -28.08 -12.82
N ALA A 11 -2.78 -28.86 -13.24
CA ALA A 11 -2.70 -30.32 -13.23
C ALA A 11 -1.59 -30.83 -14.16
N THR A 12 -1.53 -30.31 -15.40
CA THR A 12 -0.52 -30.68 -16.40
C THR A 12 0.89 -30.31 -15.93
N PHE A 13 1.08 -29.11 -15.38
CA PHE A 13 2.37 -28.68 -14.82
C PHE A 13 2.76 -29.48 -13.58
N GLY A 14 1.80 -29.79 -12.70
CA GLY A 14 2.05 -30.60 -11.50
C GLY A 14 2.55 -32.00 -11.86
N GLN A 15 1.94 -32.64 -12.85
CA GLN A 15 2.37 -33.95 -13.35
C GLN A 15 3.77 -33.90 -13.99
N PHE A 16 4.09 -32.82 -14.71
CA PHE A 16 5.41 -32.60 -15.31
C PHE A 16 6.51 -32.36 -14.26
N VAL A 17 6.21 -31.62 -13.19
CA VAL A 17 7.19 -31.24 -12.15
C VAL A 17 7.41 -32.35 -11.12
N ILE A 18 6.38 -33.11 -10.77
CA ILE A 18 6.46 -34.18 -9.77
C ILE A 18 6.97 -35.48 -10.39
N GLY A 19 6.55 -35.80 -11.63
CA GLY A 19 7.03 -36.96 -12.38
C GLY A 19 7.20 -38.22 -11.52
N ASP A 20 8.38 -38.83 -11.57
CA ASP A 20 8.74 -40.01 -10.76
C ASP A 20 9.54 -39.69 -9.49
N SER A 21 9.75 -38.40 -9.15
CA SER A 21 10.59 -38.00 -8.02
C SER A 21 10.02 -36.81 -7.25
N LEU A 22 9.44 -37.12 -6.09
CA LEU A 22 8.99 -36.13 -5.12
C LEU A 22 10.10 -35.14 -4.72
N ALA A 23 11.36 -35.60 -4.67
CA ALA A 23 12.51 -34.75 -4.35
C ALA A 23 12.73 -33.65 -5.40
N VAL A 24 12.57 -33.98 -6.69
CA VAL A 24 12.69 -33.00 -7.78
C VAL A 24 11.56 -31.97 -7.68
N GLY A 25 10.33 -32.42 -7.44
CA GLY A 25 9.18 -31.53 -7.22
C GLY A 25 9.41 -30.55 -6.07
N PHE A 26 10.00 -31.02 -4.96
CA PHE A 26 10.30 -30.18 -3.79
C PHE A 26 11.36 -29.10 -4.09
N VAL A 27 12.39 -29.43 -4.88
CA VAL A 27 13.43 -28.47 -5.30
C VAL A 27 12.84 -27.39 -6.20
N VAL A 28 12.05 -27.78 -7.22
CA VAL A 28 11.41 -26.82 -8.12
C VAL A 28 10.42 -25.93 -7.38
N PHE A 29 9.60 -26.51 -6.50
CA PHE A 29 8.69 -25.76 -5.63
C PHE A 29 9.45 -24.71 -4.80
N SER A 30 10.55 -25.12 -4.17
CA SER A 30 11.39 -24.23 -3.36
C SER A 30 11.96 -23.06 -4.19
N ILE A 31 12.44 -23.34 -5.40
CA ILE A 31 12.94 -22.30 -6.33
C ILE A 31 11.82 -21.30 -6.68
N VAL A 32 10.64 -21.80 -7.06
CA VAL A 32 9.50 -20.95 -7.42
C VAL A 32 9.05 -20.11 -6.24
N THR A 33 8.95 -20.69 -5.04
CA THR A 33 8.60 -19.94 -3.81
C THR A 33 9.61 -18.83 -3.51
N VAL A 34 10.91 -19.09 -3.64
CA VAL A 34 11.95 -18.07 -3.42
C VAL A 34 11.86 -16.96 -4.46
N VAL A 35 11.70 -17.29 -5.74
CA VAL A 35 11.54 -16.29 -6.81
C VAL A 35 10.28 -15.45 -6.58
N GLN A 36 9.15 -16.09 -6.24
CA GLN A 36 7.90 -15.41 -5.89
C GLN A 36 8.11 -14.43 -4.73
N PHE A 37 8.83 -14.84 -3.68
CA PHE A 37 9.15 -13.97 -2.56
C PHE A 37 9.96 -12.74 -3.01
N ILE A 38 11.00 -12.93 -3.83
CA ILE A 38 11.81 -11.82 -4.37
C ILE A 38 10.96 -10.85 -5.18
N VAL A 39 10.07 -11.34 -6.05
CA VAL A 39 9.19 -10.50 -6.88
C VAL A 39 8.25 -9.66 -6.02
N ILE A 40 7.64 -10.25 -4.98
CA ILE A 40 6.75 -9.52 -4.05
C ILE A 40 7.53 -8.42 -3.31
N THR A 41 8.74 -8.73 -2.84
CA THR A 41 9.59 -7.74 -2.16
C THR A 41 9.91 -6.57 -3.08
N LYS A 42 10.30 -6.83 -4.34
CA LYS A 42 10.57 -5.77 -5.33
C LYS A 42 9.32 -5.00 -5.78
N GLY A 43 8.15 -5.63 -5.78
CA GLY A 43 6.88 -4.96 -6.08
C GLY A 43 6.41 -4.02 -4.97
N SER A 44 6.77 -4.30 -3.73
CA SER A 44 6.29 -3.56 -2.54
C SER A 44 6.83 -2.13 -2.44
N GLU A 45 8.01 -1.85 -3.03
CA GLU A 45 8.64 -0.53 -2.98
C GLU A 45 7.74 0.58 -3.59
N ARG A 46 7.09 0.28 -4.71
CA ARG A 46 6.18 1.23 -5.38
C ARG A 46 4.88 1.45 -4.59
N VAL A 47 4.38 0.40 -3.93
CA VAL A 47 3.17 0.47 -3.11
C VAL A 47 3.41 1.31 -1.85
N ALA A 48 4.61 1.22 -1.25
CA ALA A 48 4.97 2.02 -0.09
C ALA A 48 5.08 3.52 -0.40
N GLU A 49 5.66 3.90 -1.55
CA GLU A 49 5.69 5.31 -2.02
C GLU A 49 4.27 5.87 -2.16
N VAL A 50 3.38 5.10 -2.79
CA VAL A 50 1.99 5.51 -2.99
C VAL A 50 1.25 5.59 -1.65
N ALA A 51 1.45 4.66 -0.72
CA ALA A 51 0.81 4.73 0.60
C ALA A 51 1.28 5.94 1.43
N ALA A 52 2.57 6.28 1.36
CA ALA A 52 3.13 7.47 1.98
C ALA A 52 2.57 8.74 1.35
N ARG A 53 2.52 8.81 0.01
CA ARG A 53 1.90 9.92 -0.72
C ARG A 53 0.41 10.02 -0.43
N PHE A 54 -0.33 8.92 -0.36
CA PHE A 54 -1.75 8.94 -0.05
C PHE A 54 -2.03 9.46 1.36
N SER A 55 -1.19 9.08 2.34
CA SER A 55 -1.26 9.68 3.69
C SER A 55 -0.92 11.17 3.71
N LEU A 56 0.06 11.61 2.90
CA LEU A 56 0.47 13.01 2.80
C LEU A 56 -0.56 13.86 2.02
N ASP A 57 -1.11 13.35 0.92
CA ASP A 57 -2.10 14.00 0.05
C ASP A 57 -3.50 14.03 0.71
N GLY A 58 -3.77 13.13 1.66
CA GLY A 58 -4.93 13.21 2.54
C GLY A 58 -4.84 14.32 3.60
N MET A 59 -3.64 14.85 3.87
CA MET A 59 -3.42 15.90 4.87
C MET A 59 -4.03 17.26 4.46
N PRO A 60 -3.92 17.74 3.19
CA PRO A 60 -4.67 18.89 2.69
C PRO A 60 -6.19 18.75 2.86
N GLY A 61 -6.77 17.59 2.56
CA GLY A 61 -8.22 17.36 2.69
C GLY A 61 -8.71 17.55 4.13
N LYS A 62 -7.96 17.01 5.10
CA LYS A 62 -8.22 17.24 6.53
C LYS A 62 -7.99 18.68 6.98
N GLN A 63 -7.15 19.44 6.30
CA GLN A 63 -6.92 20.86 6.59
C GLN A 63 -8.02 21.75 6.00
N MET A 64 -8.55 21.40 4.83
CA MET A 64 -9.66 22.09 4.18
C MET A 64 -10.97 21.96 4.96
N SER A 65 -11.25 20.78 5.54
CA SER A 65 -12.44 20.60 6.39
C SER A 65 -12.37 21.47 7.65
N ILE A 66 -11.19 21.59 8.28
CA ILE A 66 -11.00 22.47 9.45
C ILE A 66 -11.21 23.94 9.09
N ASP A 67 -10.74 24.39 7.92
CA ASP A 67 -10.94 25.77 7.46
C ASP A 67 -12.41 26.05 7.13
N ALA A 68 -13.13 25.08 6.56
CA ALA A 68 -14.56 25.17 6.31
C ALA A 68 -15.37 25.25 7.61
N ASP A 69 -15.06 24.38 8.59
CA ASP A 69 -15.73 24.37 9.90
C ASP A 69 -15.50 25.67 10.68
N LEU A 70 -14.29 26.25 10.56
CA LEU A 70 -13.96 27.54 11.17
C LEU A 70 -14.74 28.69 10.52
N LYS A 71 -14.82 28.71 9.18
CA LYS A 71 -15.59 29.72 8.44
C LYS A 71 -17.10 29.60 8.67
N ALA A 72 -17.59 28.39 8.90
CA ALA A 72 -18.99 28.12 9.23
C ALA A 72 -19.34 28.42 10.70
N GLY A 73 -18.35 28.78 11.54
CA GLY A 73 -18.54 29.04 12.98
C GLY A 73 -18.83 27.79 13.81
N ILE A 74 -18.63 26.59 13.25
CA ILE A 74 -18.84 25.31 13.92
C ILE A 74 -17.74 25.05 14.95
N ILE A 75 -16.52 25.51 14.67
CA ILE A 75 -15.38 25.44 15.58
C ILE A 75 -14.79 26.83 15.81
N ASP A 76 -14.31 27.06 17.04
CA ASP A 76 -13.61 28.29 17.39
C ASP A 76 -12.12 28.25 16.97
N ALA A 77 -11.49 29.42 16.87
CA ALA A 77 -10.10 29.59 16.44
C ALA A 77 -9.10 28.77 17.28
N ASP A 78 -9.34 28.65 18.58
CA ASP A 78 -8.51 27.83 19.46
C ASP A 78 -8.71 26.33 19.23
N ALA A 79 -9.94 25.90 18.92
CA ALA A 79 -10.23 24.51 18.55
C ALA A 79 -9.60 24.16 17.20
N ALA A 80 -9.70 25.05 16.21
CA ALA A 80 -9.08 24.90 14.90
C ALA A 80 -7.55 24.81 15.00
N ARG A 81 -6.92 25.66 15.83
CA ARG A 81 -5.46 25.61 16.10
C ARG A 81 -5.03 24.31 16.77
N ARG A 82 -5.81 23.79 17.72
CA ARG A 82 -5.52 22.50 18.38
C ARG A 82 -5.58 21.34 17.39
N THR A 83 -6.61 21.30 16.54
CA THR A 83 -6.77 20.23 15.54
C THR A 83 -5.72 20.32 14.43
N ALA A 84 -5.37 21.53 13.99
CA ALA A 84 -4.30 21.79 13.02
C ALA A 84 -2.91 21.32 13.47
N LYS A 85 -2.56 21.52 14.76
CA LYS A 85 -1.31 20.99 15.33
C LYS A 85 -1.27 19.47 15.31
N ARG A 86 -2.44 18.82 15.46
CA ARG A 86 -2.57 17.36 15.47
C ARG A 86 -2.53 16.74 14.06
N THR A 87 -2.95 17.48 13.04
CA THR A 87 -2.88 17.07 11.63
C THR A 87 -1.54 17.40 10.96
N GLY A 88 -0.49 17.69 11.73
CA GLY A 88 0.85 17.87 11.18
C GLY A 88 1.04 19.15 10.37
N LYS A 89 0.28 20.24 10.64
CA LYS A 89 0.68 21.58 10.17
C LYS A 89 2.02 21.94 10.80
N GLY A 90 3.11 21.60 10.12
CA GLY A 90 4.38 22.29 10.25
C GLY A 90 4.09 23.78 10.04
N LYS A 91 4.46 24.60 11.02
CA LYS A 91 4.30 26.06 10.96
C LYS A 91 4.81 26.53 9.59
N PRO A 92 4.02 27.29 8.79
CA PRO A 92 4.55 27.91 7.60
C PRO A 92 5.75 28.75 8.04
N ALA A 93 6.82 28.70 7.26
CA ALA A 93 8.06 29.40 7.48
C ALA A 93 7.82 30.93 7.59
N LEU A 94 7.42 31.37 8.78
CA LEU A 94 7.43 32.78 9.17
C LEU A 94 8.83 33.09 9.67
N ARG A 95 9.75 33.25 8.72
CA ARG A 95 11.04 33.93 8.87
C ARG A 95 11.78 33.74 7.55
N PHE A 96 11.51 34.60 6.57
CA PHE A 96 12.52 35.23 5.73
C PHE A 96 11.77 36.26 4.89
N LEU A 97 11.92 37.52 5.33
CA LEU A 97 11.41 38.79 4.76
C LEU A 97 10.02 39.21 5.25
#